data_AF-A0A1G1L4W6-F1
#
_entry.id   AF-A0A1G1L4W6-F1
#
_cell.length_a   1.000
_cell.length_b   1.000
_cell.length_c   1.000
_cell.angle_alpha   90.00
_cell.angle_beta   90.00
_cell.angle_gamma   90.00
#
_symmetry.space_group_name_H-M   'P 1'
#
loop_
_entity.id
_entity.type
_entity.pdbx_description
1 polymer ?
#
loop_
_entity_poly.entity_id
_entity_poly.type
_entity_poly.pdbx_seq_one_letter_code
_entity_poly.pdbx_strand_id
1 'polypeptide(L)'
;MKKTIAALLLLLMIAAPSYALNMLEKFIYKKDVVRSNNTQVLVNRLTGEVKYICRDDGQQVPLEGQWKGQYQKMYDAQGVHKKP
;
A
#
# COMPACT_ATOMS: atom_id res chain seq x y z
N MET A 1 -23.03 -10.78 -32.78
CA MET A 1 -22.53 -9.41 -32.50
C MET A 1 -23.03 -8.83 -31.18
N LYS A 2 -24.34 -8.79 -30.90
CA LYS A 2 -24.85 -8.24 -29.62
C LYS A 2 -24.32 -8.97 -28.36
N LYS A 3 -24.18 -10.31 -28.41
CA LYS A 3 -23.66 -11.13 -27.29
C LYS A 3 -22.17 -10.90 -26.99
N THR A 4 -21.35 -10.66 -28.01
CA THR A 4 -19.91 -10.37 -27.83
C THR A 4 -19.67 -8.98 -27.27
N ILE A 5 -20.48 -7.99 -27.66
CA ILE A 5 -20.42 -6.62 -27.11
C ILE A 5 -20.80 -6.62 -25.62
N ALA A 6 -21.83 -7.37 -25.24
CA ALA A 6 -22.25 -7.49 -23.84
C ALA A 6 -21.17 -8.14 -22.96
N ALA A 7 -20.51 -9.19 -23.45
CA ALA A 7 -19.41 -9.83 -22.73
C ALA A 7 -18.21 -8.89 -22.54
N LEU A 8 -17.87 -8.09 -23.56
CA LEU A 8 -16.80 -7.10 -23.49
C LEU A 8 -17.11 -5.99 -22.47
N LEU A 9 -18.36 -5.50 -22.45
CA LEU A 9 -18.84 -4.50 -21.50
C LEU A 9 -18.78 -5.01 -20.06
N LEU A 10 -19.15 -6.27 -19.82
CA LEU A 10 -19.08 -6.89 -18.50
C LEU A 10 -17.63 -7.01 -18.01
N LEU A 11 -16.71 -7.40 -18.90
CA LEU A 11 -15.28 -7.45 -18.61
C LEU A 11 -14.70 -6.08 -18.25
N LEU A 12 -15.12 -5.03 -18.97
CA LEU A 12 -14.72 -3.65 -18.71
C LEU A 12 -15.24 -3.15 -17.35
N MET A 13 -16.48 -3.50 -16.98
CA MET A 13 -17.06 -3.15 -15.69
C MET A 13 -16.39 -3.84 -14.50
N ILE A 14 -15.73 -4.99 -14.70
CA ILE A 14 -14.98 -5.70 -13.65
C ILE A 14 -13.53 -5.19 -13.60
N ALA A 15 -12.90 -4.98 -14.75
CA ALA A 15 -11.49 -4.56 -14.82
C ALA A 15 -11.26 -3.11 -14.39
N ALA A 16 -12.19 -2.20 -14.72
CA ALA A 16 -12.09 -0.79 -14.36
C ALA A 16 -12.01 -0.53 -12.84
N PRO A 17 -12.88 -1.10 -11.98
CA PRO A 17 -12.80 -0.88 -10.54
C PRO A 17 -11.53 -1.46 -9.92
N SER A 18 -11.04 -2.62 -10.37
CA SER A 18 -9.77 -3.19 -9.90
C SER A 18 -8.58 -2.29 -10.24
N TYR A 19 -8.56 -1.73 -11.45
CA TYR A 19 -7.51 -0.78 -11.85
C TYR A 19 -7.59 0.53 -11.05
N ALA A 20 -8.79 1.06 -10.84
CA ALA A 20 -9.03 2.25 -10.03
C ALA A 20 -8.59 2.03 -8.58
N LEU A 21 -8.89 0.87 -7.98
CA LEU A 21 -8.46 0.52 -6.63
C LEU A 21 -6.94 0.53 -6.50
N ASN A 22 -6.24 -0.08 -7.47
CA ASN A 22 -4.77 -0.13 -7.50
C ASN A 22 -4.16 1.28 -7.65
N MET A 23 -4.75 2.15 -8.47
CA MET A 23 -4.33 3.56 -8.54
C MET A 23 -4.55 4.29 -7.20
N LEU A 24 -5.68 4.05 -6.56
CA LEU A 24 -6.05 4.68 -5.29
C LEU A 24 -5.11 4.22 -4.16
N GLU A 25 -4.75 2.94 -4.12
CA GLU A 25 -3.72 2.43 -3.21
C GLU A 25 -2.35 3.08 -3.45
N LYS A 26 -1.92 3.25 -4.70
CA LYS A 26 -0.67 3.98 -5.00
C LYS A 26 -0.69 5.45 -4.58
N PHE A 27 -1.88 6.05 -4.51
CA PHE A 27 -2.06 7.42 -4.04
C PHE A 27 -2.07 7.50 -2.51
N ILE A 28 -2.79 6.59 -1.84
CA ILE A 28 -2.90 6.57 -0.37
C ILE A 28 -1.57 6.14 0.24
N TYR A 29 -0.88 5.18 -0.36
CA TYR A 29 0.31 4.60 0.22
C TYR A 29 1.59 5.13 -0.47
N LYS A 30 2.67 5.20 0.28
CA LYS A 30 4.03 5.48 -0.23
C LYS A 30 4.98 4.41 0.28
N LYS A 31 6.01 4.12 -0.51
CA LYS A 31 7.17 3.39 -0.02
C LYS A 31 8.07 4.36 0.73
N ASP A 32 8.48 3.99 1.93
CA ASP A 32 9.41 4.75 2.75
C ASP A 32 10.40 3.80 3.45
N VAL A 33 11.48 4.33 3.99
CA VAL A 33 12.51 3.53 4.68
C VAL A 33 12.42 3.78 6.17
N VAL A 34 12.34 2.69 6.94
CA VAL A 34 12.58 2.73 8.38
C VAL A 34 14.08 2.72 8.61
N ARG A 35 14.66 3.88 8.94
CA ARG A 35 16.10 4.10 9.10
C ARG A 35 16.73 3.24 10.21
N SER A 36 15.97 2.89 11.25
CA SER A 36 16.51 2.11 12.38
C SER A 36 16.94 0.69 12.00
N ASN A 37 16.33 0.11 10.96
CA ASN A 37 16.65 -1.23 10.47
C ASN A 37 16.84 -1.29 8.95
N ASN A 38 16.96 -0.13 8.31
CA ASN A 38 17.09 0.04 6.85
C ASN A 38 16.07 -0.77 6.03
N THR A 39 14.85 -0.94 6.54
CA THR A 39 13.80 -1.74 5.89
C THR A 39 12.83 -0.84 5.13
N GLN A 40 12.55 -1.17 3.87
CA GLN A 40 11.49 -0.49 3.12
C GLN A 40 10.12 -0.94 3.61
N VAL A 41 9.21 0.00 3.79
CA VAL A 41 7.85 -0.23 4.25
C VAL A 41 6.86 0.54 3.41
N LEU A 42 5.63 0.05 3.36
CA LEU A 42 4.51 0.74 2.75
C LEU A 42 3.71 1.47 3.82
N VAL A 43 3.65 2.79 3.70
CA VAL A 43 3.04 3.69 4.69
C VAL A 43 1.87 4.43 4.08
N ASN A 44 0.76 4.52 4.81
CA ASN A 44 -0.34 5.39 4.47
C ASN A 44 0.08 6.86 4.64
N ARG A 45 0.00 7.64 3.55
CA ARG A 45 0.37 9.06 3.53
C ARG A 45 -0.50 9.93 4.42
N LEU A 46 -1.77 9.56 4.60
CA LEU A 46 -2.76 10.34 5.34
C LEU A 46 -2.65 10.09 6.86
N THR A 47 -2.50 8.82 7.25
CA THR A 47 -2.49 8.42 8.67
C THR A 47 -1.10 8.19 9.23
N GLY A 48 -0.08 7.97 8.38
CA GLY A 48 1.24 7.53 8.80
C GLY A 48 1.32 6.05 9.18
N GLU A 49 0.25 5.28 8.95
CA GLU A 49 0.19 3.87 9.32
C GLU A 49 1.05 3.00 8.40
N VAL A 50 1.90 2.16 9.00
CA VAL A 50 2.71 1.16 8.31
C VAL A 50 1.88 -0.11 8.09
N LYS A 51 1.74 -0.52 6.83
CA LYS A 51 0.89 -1.66 6.43
C LYS A 51 1.68 -2.90 5.97
N TYR A 52 2.76 -2.69 5.24
CA TYR A 52 3.57 -3.77 4.66
C TYR A 52 5.06 -3.51 4.80
N ILE A 53 5.87 -4.56 4.84
CA ILE A 53 7.29 -4.50 4.51
C ILE A 53 7.42 -4.71 3.00
N CYS A 54 8.19 -3.85 2.33
CA CYS A 54 8.61 -4.05 0.95
C CYS A 54 9.96 -4.75 0.95
N ARG A 55 10.00 -5.96 0.39
CA ARG A 55 11.25 -6.70 0.14
C ARG A 55 11.91 -6.20 -1.14
N ASP A 56 13.21 -6.51 -1.27
CA ASP A 56 14.02 -6.13 -2.43
C ASP A 56 13.57 -6.81 -3.73
N ASP A 57 12.92 -7.97 -3.62
CA ASP A 57 12.27 -8.68 -4.74
C ASP A 57 10.94 -8.04 -5.19
N GLY A 58 10.54 -6.94 -4.55
CA GLY A 58 9.29 -6.23 -4.81
C GLY A 58 8.07 -6.82 -4.12
N GLN A 59 8.20 -7.91 -3.37
CA GLN A 59 7.10 -8.48 -2.60
C GLN A 59 6.71 -7.58 -1.43
N GLN A 60 5.41 -7.52 -1.16
CA GLN A 60 4.85 -6.83 0.00
C GLN A 60 4.40 -7.85 1.02
N VAL A 61 5.05 -7.86 2.18
CA VAL A 61 4.71 -8.77 3.28
C VAL A 61 3.81 -8.03 4.27
N PRO A 62 2.59 -8.51 4.53
CA PRO A 62 1.70 -7.89 5.50
C PRO A 62 2.33 -7.92 6.89
N LEU A 63 2.24 -6.79 7.59
CA LEU A 63 2.64 -6.69 8.98
C LEU A 63 1.43 -6.94 9.87
N GLU A 64 1.50 -7.99 10.68
CA GLU A 64 0.42 -8.39 11.59
C GLU A 64 0.93 -8.48 13.04
N GLY A 65 0.00 -8.37 13.99
CA GLY A 65 0.27 -8.54 15.42
C GLY A 65 1.34 -7.60 15.97
N GLN A 66 2.24 -8.16 16.79
CA GLN A 66 3.28 -7.39 17.49
C GLN A 66 4.28 -6.71 16.54
N TRP A 67 4.58 -7.34 15.40
CA TRP A 67 5.52 -6.81 14.42
C TRP A 67 5.04 -5.48 13.83
N LYS A 68 3.74 -5.37 13.53
CA LYS A 68 3.14 -4.11 13.07
C LYS A 68 3.39 -2.98 14.06
N GLY A 69 3.17 -3.24 15.35
CA GLY A 69 3.40 -2.26 16.42
C GLY A 69 4.86 -1.84 16.55
N GLN A 70 5.80 -2.76 16.38
CA GLN A 70 7.23 -2.44 16.42
C GLN A 70 7.66 -1.56 15.25
N TYR A 71 7.29 -1.95 14.01
CA TYR A 71 7.60 -1.17 12.82
C TYR A 71 6.93 0.21 12.83
N GLN A 72 5.69 0.30 13.32
CA GLN A 72 5.01 1.58 13.49
C GLN A 72 5.79 2.50 14.44
N LYS A 73 6.18 2.00 15.63
CA LYS A 73 6.96 2.79 16.60
C LYS A 73 8.30 3.23 16.05
N MET A 74 9.00 2.35 15.34
CA MET A 74 10.26 2.69 14.67
C MET A 74 10.05 3.77 13.63
N TYR A 75 8.98 3.66 12.84
CA TYR A 75 8.66 4.65 11.82
C TYR A 75 8.32 6.02 12.43
N ASP A 76 7.48 6.04 13.47
CA ASP A 76 7.07 7.26 14.19
C ASP A 76 8.26 7.96 14.86
N ALA A 77 9.21 7.19 15.42
CA ALA A 77 10.41 7.70 16.07
C ALA A 77 11.32 8.50 15.12
N GLN A 78 11.21 8.29 13.80
CA GLN A 78 11.96 9.04 12.80
C GLN A 78 11.45 10.48 12.61
N GLY A 79 10.32 10.85 13.23
CA GLY A 79 9.78 12.21 13.18
C GLY A 79 9.22 12.62 11.81
N VAL A 80 9.17 11.71 10.83
CA VAL A 80 8.69 11.97 9.46
C VAL A 80 7.20 12.32 9.42
N HIS A 81 6.44 11.92 10.45
CA HIS A 81 5.02 12.23 10.64
C HIS A 81 4.70 13.14 11.82
N LYS A 82 5.69 13.90 12.34
CA LYS A 82 5.36 15.04 13.20
C LYS A 82 4.59 16.07 12.35
N LYS A 83 3.27 15.94 12.29
CA LYS A 83 2.39 17.08 12.02
C LYS A 83 2.68 18.12 13.12
N PRO A 84 2.65 19.41 12.76
CA PRO A 84 2.84 20.51 13.71
C PRO A 84 1.86 20.45 14.88
#